data_AF-A0A0F9F013-F1
#
_entry.id   AF-A0A0F9F013-F1
#
_cell.length_a   1.000
_cell.length_b   1.000
_cell.length_c   1.000
_cell.angle_alpha   90.00
_cell.angle_beta   90.00
_cell.angle_gamma   90.00
#
_symmetry.space_group_name_H-M   'P 1'
#
loop_
_entity.id
_entity.type
_entity.pdbx_description
1 polymer ?
#
loop_
_entity_poly.entity_id
_entity_poly.type
_entity_poly.pdbx_seq_one_letter_code
_entity_poly.pdbx_strand_id
1 'polypeptide(L)'
;MDEGMKNKRGVVTIFILVGFLYLVGGVLMLIVGGSVIEHVQEALDQNVSVGQVNFQEVADDTFGPLETMIFDNADWWGTAIIFGMVLGLFLISYFARGTFPKIAIIMDLFVIFTAFIFSLYISAIYNTLINALTDAGETFAQVYLPKTSYFILNLPLFTVLIGVIMMILFHSSIPRKSEETRQQVGDVIVP
;
A
#
# COMPACT_ATOMS: atom_id res chain seq x y z
N MET A 1 -18.76 18.11 35.86
CA MET A 1 -18.41 18.46 34.46
C MET A 1 -17.27 17.56 34.03
N ASP A 2 -17.53 16.33 33.61
CA ASP A 2 -16.45 15.41 33.20
C ASP A 2 -16.88 14.29 32.22
N GLU A 3 -18.06 14.39 31.61
CA GLU A 3 -18.56 13.35 30.70
C GLU A 3 -18.03 13.50 29.26
N GLY A 4 -17.68 14.72 28.84
CA GLY A 4 -17.19 15.00 27.49
C GLY A 4 -15.76 14.50 27.19
N MET A 5 -14.89 14.39 28.19
CA MET A 5 -13.52 13.90 28.01
C MET A 5 -13.42 12.37 27.95
N LYS A 6 -14.33 11.66 28.62
CA LYS A 6 -14.33 10.18 28.64
C LYS A 6 -14.71 9.60 27.28
N ASN A 7 -15.62 10.25 26.55
CA ASN A 7 -16.12 9.77 25.26
C ASN A 7 -15.10 9.92 24.11
N LYS A 8 -14.28 10.98 24.10
CA LYS A 8 -13.27 11.20 23.04
C LYS A 8 -12.16 10.14 23.03
N ARG A 9 -11.80 9.60 24.20
CA ARG A 9 -10.83 8.51 24.31
C ARG A 9 -11.39 7.21 23.74
N GLY A 10 -12.67 6.92 24.00
CA GLY A 10 -13.35 5.73 23.45
C GLY A 10 -13.40 5.75 21.92
N VAL A 11 -13.74 6.89 21.33
CA VAL A 11 -13.77 7.06 19.87
C VAL A 11 -12.39 6.84 19.25
N VAL A 12 -11.33 7.43 19.82
CA VAL A 12 -9.96 7.23 19.34
C VAL A 12 -9.52 5.78 19.45
N THR A 13 -9.83 5.10 20.56
CA THR A 13 -9.52 3.68 20.73
C THR A 13 -10.25 2.81 19.70
N ILE A 14 -11.51 3.12 19.38
CA ILE A 14 -12.27 2.42 18.35
C ILE A 14 -11.64 2.63 16.97
N PHE A 15 -11.24 3.86 16.62
CA PHE A 15 -10.56 4.12 15.35
C PHE A 15 -9.22 3.38 15.23
N ILE A 16 -8.42 3.34 16.31
CA ILE A 16 -7.16 2.58 16.34
C ILE A 16 -7.44 1.08 16.18
N LEU A 17 -8.47 0.55 16.85
CA LEU A 17 -8.82 -0.86 16.79
C LEU A 17 -9.38 -1.26 15.41
N VAL A 18 -10.19 -0.42 14.79
CA VAL A 18 -10.68 -0.62 13.42
C VAL A 18 -9.54 -0.54 12.41
N GLY A 19 -8.64 0.44 12.53
CA GLY A 19 -7.44 0.55 11.69
C GLY A 19 -6.50 -0.65 11.84
N PHE A 20 -6.32 -1.14 13.07
CA PHE A 20 -5.56 -2.35 13.35
C PHE A 20 -6.22 -3.59 12.72
N LEU A 21 -7.54 -3.76 12.86
CA LEU A 21 -8.27 -4.85 12.21
C LEU A 21 -8.19 -4.80 10.69
N TYR A 22 -8.24 -3.59 10.10
CA TYR A 22 -8.09 -3.42 8.66
C TYR A 22 -6.69 -3.81 8.19
N LEU A 23 -5.65 -3.50 8.98
CA LEU A 23 -4.28 -3.92 8.67
C LEU A 23 -4.10 -5.43 8.82
N VAL A 24 -4.55 -6.01 9.92
CA VAL A 24 -4.46 -7.46 10.12
C VAL A 24 -5.25 -8.20 9.04
N GLY A 25 -6.43 -7.71 8.68
CA GLY A 25 -7.23 -8.23 7.57
C GLY A 25 -6.53 -8.10 6.23
N GLY A 26 -5.93 -6.94 5.93
CA GLY A 26 -5.19 -6.72 4.68
C GLY A 26 -3.95 -7.61 4.57
N VAL A 27 -3.16 -7.72 5.64
CA VAL A 27 -1.97 -8.60 5.68
C VAL A 27 -2.39 -10.07 5.58
N LEU A 28 -3.44 -10.49 6.29
CA LEU A 28 -3.97 -11.85 6.16
C LEU A 28 -4.48 -12.13 4.75
N MET A 29 -5.19 -11.19 4.13
CA MET A 29 -5.69 -11.35 2.77
C MET A 29 -4.55 -11.49 1.76
N LEU A 30 -3.43 -10.78 1.95
CA LEU A 30 -2.24 -10.92 1.14
C LEU A 30 -1.54 -12.26 1.34
N ILE A 31 -1.35 -12.70 2.58
CA ILE A 31 -0.70 -14.00 2.88
C ILE A 31 -1.56 -15.13 2.33
N VAL A 32 -2.87 -15.10 2.60
CA VAL A 32 -3.80 -16.12 2.12
C VAL A 32 -3.91 -16.06 0.59
N GLY A 33 -4.12 -14.89 0.00
CA GLY A 33 -4.21 -14.71 -1.45
C GLY A 33 -2.95 -15.16 -2.18
N GLY A 34 -1.77 -14.77 -1.68
CA GLY A 34 -0.48 -15.21 -2.22
C GLY A 34 -0.29 -16.72 -2.09
N SER A 35 -0.54 -17.29 -0.90
CA SER A 35 -0.40 -18.74 -0.69
C SER A 35 -1.37 -19.57 -1.53
N VAL A 36 -2.60 -19.08 -1.76
CA VAL A 36 -3.58 -19.73 -2.63
C VAL A 36 -3.10 -19.72 -4.07
N ILE A 37 -2.56 -18.60 -4.57
CA ILE A 37 -2.02 -18.53 -5.94
C ILE A 37 -0.84 -19.49 -6.10
N GLU A 38 0.10 -19.50 -5.15
CA GLU A 38 1.24 -20.43 -5.17
C GLU A 38 0.80 -21.90 -5.14
N HIS A 39 -0.11 -22.27 -4.23
CA HIS A 39 -0.59 -23.66 -4.15
C HIS A 39 -1.45 -24.06 -5.34
N VAL A 40 -2.18 -23.13 -5.94
CA VAL A 40 -2.93 -23.35 -7.19
C VAL A 40 -1.96 -23.57 -8.34
N GLN A 41 -0.90 -22.76 -8.46
CA GLN A 41 0.15 -22.95 -9.46
C GLN A 41 0.91 -24.28 -9.26
N GLU A 42 1.30 -24.62 -8.04
CA GLU A 42 1.97 -25.91 -7.73
C GLU A 42 1.06 -27.13 -8.02
N ALA A 43 -0.24 -27.01 -7.80
CA ALA A 43 -1.20 -28.08 -8.11
C ALA A 43 -1.47 -28.19 -9.63
N LEU A 44 -1.39 -27.09 -10.38
CA LEU A 44 -1.65 -27.03 -11.82
C LEU A 44 -0.42 -27.32 -12.69
N ASP A 45 0.79 -27.15 -12.16
CA ASP A 45 2.05 -27.51 -12.84
C ASP A 45 2.31 -29.03 -12.85
N GLN A 46 1.36 -29.82 -12.34
CA GLN A 46 1.37 -31.26 -12.55
C GLN A 46 0.99 -31.55 -14.01
N ASN A 47 1.99 -31.95 -14.80
CA ASN A 47 1.88 -32.38 -16.20
C ASN A 47 1.14 -33.73 -16.30
N VAL A 48 -0.08 -33.77 -15.79
CA VAL A 48 -0.98 -34.92 -15.77
C VAL A 48 -1.99 -34.68 -16.87
N SER A 49 -2.11 -35.63 -17.78
CA SER A 49 -3.17 -35.64 -18.79
C SER A 49 -4.24 -36.63 -18.34
N VAL A 50 -5.49 -36.16 -18.20
CA VAL A 50 -6.64 -37.04 -18.01
C VAL A 50 -7.49 -36.95 -19.28
N GLY A 51 -7.28 -37.89 -20.20
CA GLY A 51 -7.91 -37.87 -21.53
C GLY A 51 -7.17 -36.99 -22.55
N GLN A 52 -7.91 -36.30 -23.43
CA GLN A 52 -7.38 -35.35 -24.43
C GLN A 52 -7.11 -33.94 -23.88
N VAL A 53 -7.37 -33.71 -22.59
CA VAL A 53 -7.24 -32.39 -21.97
C VAL A 53 -5.95 -32.34 -21.18
N ASN A 54 -5.05 -31.42 -21.57
CA ASN A 54 -3.84 -31.11 -20.83
C ASN A 54 -4.19 -30.08 -19.74
N PHE A 55 -4.03 -30.44 -18.47
CA PHE A 55 -4.33 -29.52 -17.36
C PHE A 55 -3.44 -28.28 -17.37
N GLN A 56 -2.25 -28.36 -17.97
CA GLN A 56 -1.37 -27.20 -18.15
C GLN A 56 -1.91 -26.20 -19.18
N GLU A 57 -2.41 -26.67 -20.33
CA GLU A 57 -3.04 -25.78 -21.32
C GLU A 57 -4.32 -25.12 -20.78
N VAL A 58 -5.12 -25.86 -20.00
CA VAL A 58 -6.34 -25.29 -19.39
C VAL A 58 -6.02 -24.31 -18.26
N ALA A 59 -4.94 -24.56 -17.51
CA ALA A 59 -4.44 -23.62 -16.51
C ALA A 59 -3.95 -22.32 -17.16
N ASP A 60 -3.15 -22.42 -18.22
CA ASP A 60 -2.65 -21.28 -18.98
C ASP A 60 -3.79 -20.48 -19.62
N ASP A 61 -4.81 -21.14 -20.18
CA ASP A 61 -5.97 -20.46 -20.75
C ASP A 61 -6.86 -19.76 -19.70
N THR A 62 -6.87 -20.24 -18.45
CA THR A 62 -7.71 -19.68 -17.38
C THR A 62 -6.99 -18.60 -16.58
N PHE A 63 -5.70 -18.80 -16.27
CA PHE A 63 -4.91 -17.92 -15.41
C PHE A 63 -3.96 -17.01 -16.20
N GLY A 64 -3.57 -17.37 -17.43
CA GLY A 64 -2.74 -16.53 -18.30
C GLY A 64 -3.33 -15.16 -18.64
N PRO A 65 -4.65 -15.03 -18.92
CA PRO A 65 -5.31 -13.74 -19.06
C PRO A 65 -5.28 -12.89 -17.77
N LEU A 66 -5.26 -13.55 -16.62
CA LEU A 66 -5.23 -12.89 -15.31
C LEU A 66 -3.82 -12.36 -15.01
N GLU A 67 -2.78 -13.14 -15.34
CA GLU A 67 -1.38 -12.73 -15.26
C GLU A 67 -1.06 -11.57 -16.22
N THR A 68 -1.52 -11.64 -17.47
CA THR A 68 -1.35 -10.55 -18.45
C THR A 68 -2.10 -9.28 -18.04
N MET A 69 -3.30 -9.39 -17.48
CA MET A 69 -4.02 -8.24 -16.92
C MET A 69 -3.27 -7.59 -15.75
N ILE A 70 -2.64 -8.38 -14.88
CA ILE A 70 -1.81 -7.85 -13.78
C ILE A 70 -0.60 -7.09 -14.35
N PHE A 71 0.02 -7.59 -15.42
CA PHE A 71 1.15 -6.95 -16.09
C PHE A 71 0.82 -5.61 -16.72
N ASP A 72 -0.22 -5.58 -17.56
CA ASP A 72 -0.62 -4.37 -18.29
C ASP A 72 -1.03 -3.23 -17.36
N ASN A 73 -1.41 -3.57 -16.12
CA ASN A 73 -1.86 -2.63 -15.11
C ASN A 73 -0.88 -2.48 -13.94
N ALA A 74 0.30 -3.09 -13.96
CA ALA A 74 1.25 -3.04 -12.85
C ALA A 74 1.58 -1.59 -12.43
N ASP A 75 1.77 -0.71 -13.43
CA ASP A 75 1.99 0.72 -13.23
C ASP A 75 0.83 1.44 -12.55
N TRP A 76 -0.40 1.05 -12.92
CA TRP A 76 -1.61 1.57 -12.29
C TRP A 76 -1.71 1.12 -10.85
N TRP A 77 -1.42 -0.15 -10.55
CA TRP A 77 -1.40 -0.66 -9.18
C TRP A 77 -0.34 0.05 -8.33
N GLY A 78 0.87 0.21 -8.86
CA GLY A 78 1.95 0.92 -8.20
C GLY A 78 1.60 2.39 -7.91
N THR A 79 1.04 3.08 -8.89
CA THR A 79 0.59 4.46 -8.75
C THR A 79 -0.57 4.59 -7.76
N ALA A 80 -1.52 3.65 -7.78
CA ALA A 80 -2.66 3.63 -6.87
C ALA A 80 -2.22 3.47 -5.40
N ILE A 81 -1.20 2.66 -5.13
CA ILE A 81 -0.62 2.51 -3.78
C ILE A 81 -0.02 3.83 -3.30
N ILE A 82 0.83 4.46 -4.12
CA ILE A 82 1.47 5.73 -3.75
C ILE A 82 0.41 6.81 -3.54
N PHE A 83 -0.56 6.91 -4.44
CA PHE A 83 -1.65 7.88 -4.34
C PHE A 83 -2.52 7.64 -3.09
N GLY A 84 -2.88 6.38 -2.81
CA GLY A 84 -3.63 5.99 -1.62
C GLY A 84 -2.88 6.30 -0.33
N MET A 85 -1.57 6.06 -0.29
CA MET A 85 -0.70 6.44 0.83
C MET A 85 -0.70 7.95 1.03
N VAL A 86 -0.50 8.74 -0.03
CA VAL A 86 -0.51 10.20 0.02
C VAL A 86 -1.83 10.74 0.55
N LEU A 87 -2.95 10.25 0.03
CA LEU A 87 -4.28 10.62 0.52
C LEU A 87 -4.49 10.22 1.99
N GLY A 88 -4.02 9.05 2.40
CA GLY A 88 -4.08 8.60 3.78
C GLY A 88 -3.33 9.53 4.73
N LEU A 89 -2.09 9.88 4.39
CA LEU A 89 -1.26 10.82 5.16
C LEU A 89 -1.91 12.21 5.22
N PHE A 90 -2.50 12.68 4.12
CA PHE A 90 -3.22 13.94 4.09
C PHE A 90 -4.42 13.94 5.04
N LEU A 91 -5.27 12.90 5.00
CA LEU A 91 -6.44 12.77 5.86
C LEU A 91 -6.06 12.66 7.35
N ILE A 92 -5.02 11.88 7.67
CA ILE A 92 -4.51 11.77 9.03
C ILE A 92 -4.05 13.12 9.55
N SER A 93 -3.24 13.83 8.77
CA SER A 93 -2.76 15.16 9.16
C SER A 93 -3.92 16.16 9.31
N TYR A 94 -4.93 16.10 8.44
CA TYR A 94 -6.10 16.97 8.54
C TYR A 94 -6.93 16.73 9.82
N PHE A 95 -7.24 15.47 10.16
CA PHE A 95 -8.12 15.17 11.30
C PHE A 95 -7.39 15.05 12.65
N ALA A 96 -6.22 14.42 12.68
CA ALA A 96 -5.56 14.04 13.93
C ALA A 96 -4.65 15.13 14.50
N ARG A 97 -4.12 16.03 13.65
CA ARG A 97 -3.08 16.99 14.06
C ARG A 97 -3.56 18.01 15.08
N GLY A 98 -4.82 18.46 14.97
CA GLY A 98 -5.39 19.44 15.90
C GLY A 98 -5.72 18.89 17.29
N THR A 99 -5.85 17.56 17.44
CA THR A 99 -6.33 16.94 18.69
C THR A 99 -5.26 16.09 19.37
N PHE A 100 -4.51 15.29 18.61
CA PHE A 100 -3.53 14.34 19.14
C PHE A 100 -2.28 14.26 18.24
N PRO A 101 -1.37 15.26 18.29
CA PRO A 101 -0.23 15.34 17.38
C PRO A 101 0.72 14.13 17.49
N LYS A 102 0.84 13.51 18.68
CA LYS A 102 1.66 12.31 18.86
C LYS A 102 1.03 11.07 18.20
N ILE A 103 -0.30 10.96 18.20
CA ILE A 103 -1.01 9.82 17.60
C ILE A 103 -0.99 9.93 16.07
N ALA A 104 -1.07 11.14 15.53
CA ALA A 104 -0.97 11.40 14.09
C ALA A 104 0.34 10.83 13.50
N ILE A 105 1.49 11.08 14.15
CA ILE A 105 2.80 10.55 13.72
C ILE A 105 2.81 9.02 13.68
N ILE A 106 2.22 8.37 14.68
CA ILE A 106 2.16 6.90 14.74
C ILE A 106 1.28 6.36 13.62
N MET A 107 0.15 7.01 13.35
CA MET A 107 -0.75 6.64 12.25
C MET A 107 -0.10 6.86 10.88
N ASP A 108 0.69 7.92 10.70
CA ASP A 108 1.43 8.15 9.45
C ASP A 108 2.47 7.04 9.19
N LEU A 109 3.27 6.70 10.21
CA LEU A 109 4.22 5.59 10.14
C LEU A 109 3.52 4.27 9.79
N PHE A 110 2.34 4.05 10.35
CA PHE A 110 1.52 2.87 10.09
C PHE A 110 1.02 2.80 8.64
N VAL A 111 0.55 3.92 8.08
CA VAL A 111 0.13 4.01 6.67
C VAL A 111 1.32 3.76 5.73
N ILE A 112 2.46 4.38 6.00
CA ILE A 112 3.69 4.18 5.21
C ILE A 112 4.13 2.71 5.27
N PHE A 113 4.11 2.10 6.46
CA PHE A 113 4.48 0.70 6.63
C PHE A 113 3.53 -0.26 5.90
N THR A 114 2.23 0.04 5.93
CA THR A 114 1.23 -0.76 5.21
C THR A 114 1.45 -0.66 3.70
N ALA A 115 1.58 0.56 3.17
CA ALA A 115 1.87 0.80 1.76
C ALA A 115 3.20 0.13 1.35
N PHE A 116 4.20 0.13 2.23
CA PHE A 116 5.47 -0.57 2.02
C PHE A 116 5.29 -2.09 1.88
N ILE A 117 4.47 -2.74 2.71
CA ILE A 117 4.17 -4.16 2.56
C ILE A 117 3.52 -4.45 1.20
N PHE A 118 2.51 -3.67 0.81
CA PHE A 118 1.87 -3.82 -0.51
C PHE A 118 2.87 -3.61 -1.65
N SER A 119 3.76 -2.62 -1.53
CA SER A 119 4.79 -2.36 -2.52
C SER A 119 5.80 -3.50 -2.66
N LEU A 120 6.18 -4.14 -1.54
CA LEU A 120 7.07 -5.30 -1.53
C LEU A 120 6.43 -6.48 -2.25
N TYR A 121 5.15 -6.72 -2.00
CA TYR A 121 4.42 -7.82 -2.63
C TYR A 121 4.35 -7.65 -4.15
N ILE A 122 3.98 -6.46 -4.63
CA ILE A 122 3.93 -6.18 -6.08
C ILE A 122 5.33 -6.29 -6.71
N SER A 123 6.35 -5.72 -6.07
CA SER A 123 7.74 -5.80 -6.55
C SER A 123 8.23 -7.26 -6.60
N ALA A 124 7.88 -8.08 -5.61
CA ALA A 124 8.23 -9.49 -5.57
C ALA A 124 7.58 -10.29 -6.70
N ILE A 125 6.27 -10.12 -6.93
CA ILE A 125 5.56 -10.74 -8.06
C ILE A 125 6.24 -10.36 -9.38
N TYR A 126 6.53 -9.06 -9.56
CA TYR A 126 7.13 -8.56 -10.78
C TYR A 126 8.56 -9.11 -10.99
N ASN A 127 9.35 -9.28 -9.93
CA ASN A 127 10.68 -9.90 -9.98
C ASN A 127 10.63 -11.39 -10.36
N THR A 128 9.74 -12.16 -9.72
CA THR A 128 9.56 -13.59 -10.04
C THR A 128 9.22 -13.78 -11.50
N LEU A 129 8.34 -12.93 -12.03
CA LEU A 129 7.91 -13.01 -13.43
C LEU A 129 8.99 -12.54 -14.41
N ILE A 130 9.80 -11.52 -14.08
CA ILE A 130 10.98 -11.14 -14.90
C ILE A 130 11.96 -12.31 -15.02
N ASN A 131 12.21 -13.01 -13.92
CA ASN A 131 13.13 -14.15 -13.92
C ASN A 131 12.57 -15.28 -14.80
N ALA A 132 11.28 -15.59 -14.70
CA ALA A 132 10.62 -16.58 -15.55
C ALA A 132 10.67 -16.22 -17.05
N LEU A 133 10.47 -14.94 -17.40
CA LEU A 133 10.54 -14.43 -18.78
C LEU A 133 11.98 -14.44 -19.34
N THR A 134 12.97 -14.21 -18.49
CA THR A 134 14.39 -14.23 -18.87
C THR A 134 14.83 -15.64 -19.23
N ASP A 135 14.33 -16.64 -18.50
CA ASP A 135 14.57 -18.06 -18.78
C ASP A 135 13.88 -18.53 -20.08
N ALA A 136 12.82 -17.85 -20.52
CA ALA A 136 12.08 -18.13 -21.76
C ALA A 136 12.73 -17.55 -23.05
N GLY A 137 13.79 -16.73 -22.94
CA GLY A 137 14.62 -16.27 -24.06
C GLY A 137 14.64 -14.74 -24.29
N GLU A 138 15.81 -14.22 -24.66
CA GLU A 138 16.12 -12.77 -24.67
C GLU A 138 15.24 -11.88 -25.58
N THR A 139 14.58 -12.46 -26.59
CA THR A 139 13.73 -11.70 -27.53
C THR A 139 12.36 -11.35 -26.95
N PHE A 140 11.85 -12.09 -25.97
CA PHE A 140 10.59 -11.77 -25.29
C PHE A 140 10.78 -10.64 -24.25
N ALA A 141 11.89 -10.68 -23.50
CA ALA A 141 12.22 -9.69 -22.49
C ALA A 141 12.29 -8.25 -23.05
N GLN A 142 12.82 -8.04 -24.26
CA GLN A 142 12.95 -6.70 -24.85
C GLN A 142 11.63 -6.11 -25.39
N VAL A 143 10.66 -6.96 -25.73
CA VAL A 143 9.35 -6.54 -26.26
C VAL A 143 8.34 -6.29 -25.14
N TYR A 144 8.45 -7.05 -24.04
CA TYR A 144 7.47 -7.05 -22.95
C TYR A 144 7.95 -6.42 -21.63
N LEU A 145 9.22 -6.02 -21.50
CA LEU A 145 9.69 -5.19 -20.38
C LEU A 145 9.76 -3.72 -20.79
N PRO A 146 8.64 -2.96 -20.71
CA PRO A 146 8.69 -1.53 -20.88
C PRO A 146 9.53 -0.86 -19.79
N LYS A 147 10.01 0.36 -20.03
CA LYS A 147 10.79 1.19 -19.08
C LYS A 147 10.12 1.36 -17.70
N THR A 148 8.82 1.12 -17.60
CA THR A 148 8.04 1.11 -16.36
C THR A 148 8.42 0.00 -15.38
N SER A 149 9.13 -1.04 -15.82
CA SER A 149 9.66 -2.09 -14.95
C SER A 149 10.55 -1.53 -13.82
N TYR A 150 11.31 -0.45 -14.05
CA TYR A 150 12.16 0.13 -13.00
C TYR A 150 11.37 0.77 -11.85
N PHE A 151 10.23 1.38 -12.15
CA PHE A 151 9.36 1.99 -11.14
C PHE A 151 8.73 0.93 -10.25
N ILE A 152 8.19 -0.14 -10.84
CA ILE A 152 7.58 -1.25 -10.10
C ILE A 152 8.62 -2.06 -9.32
N LEU A 153 9.79 -2.32 -9.89
CA LEU A 153 10.86 -3.03 -9.16
C LEU A 153 11.28 -2.28 -7.90
N ASN A 154 11.33 -0.94 -7.97
CA ASN A 154 11.75 -0.08 -6.87
C ASN A 154 10.56 0.55 -6.13
N LEU A 155 9.35 0.04 -6.32
CA LEU A 155 8.15 0.57 -5.66
C LEU A 155 8.30 0.70 -4.14
N PRO A 156 8.95 -0.26 -3.43
CA PRO A 156 9.16 -0.14 -1.99
C PRO A 156 10.02 1.06 -1.61
N LEU A 157 11.09 1.31 -2.37
CA LEU A 157 11.97 2.44 -2.16
C LEU A 157 11.23 3.76 -2.40
N PHE A 158 10.47 3.87 -3.49
CA PHE A 158 9.66 5.05 -3.79
C PHE A 158 8.58 5.30 -2.74
N THR A 159 7.93 4.25 -2.26
CA THR A 159 6.89 4.32 -1.23
C THR A 159 7.45 4.91 0.07
N VAL A 160 8.62 4.45 0.52
CA VAL A 160 9.27 4.99 1.72
C VAL A 160 9.71 6.44 1.51
N LEU A 161 10.38 6.76 0.40
CA LEU A 161 10.84 8.12 0.11
C LEU A 161 9.70 9.12 0.07
N ILE A 162 8.66 8.83 -0.72
CA ILE A 162 7.50 9.71 -0.88
C ILE A 162 6.73 9.78 0.44
N GLY A 163 6.56 8.66 1.15
CA GLY A 163 5.89 8.62 2.44
C GLY A 163 6.55 9.54 3.47
N VAL A 164 7.88 9.47 3.60
CA VAL A 164 8.65 10.33 4.52
C VAL A 164 8.59 11.80 4.11
N ILE A 165 8.76 12.12 2.82
CA ILE A 165 8.67 13.49 2.32
C ILE A 165 7.28 14.08 2.63
N MET A 166 6.22 13.33 2.35
CA MET A 166 4.85 13.77 2.57
C MET A 166 4.51 13.90 4.05
N MET A 167 5.00 12.99 4.89
CA MET A 167 4.89 13.10 6.33
C MET A 167 5.49 14.41 6.84
N ILE A 168 6.70 14.77 6.39
CA ILE A 168 7.37 16.04 6.75
C ILE A 168 6.57 17.24 6.26
N LEU A 169 6.15 17.24 5.00
CA LEU A 169 5.39 18.35 4.39
C LEU A 169 4.06 18.58 5.09
N PHE A 170 3.30 17.53 5.36
CA PHE A 170 2.03 17.64 6.06
C PHE A 170 2.19 17.95 7.55
N HIS A 171 3.34 17.62 8.14
CA HIS A 171 3.71 18.05 9.49
C HIS A 171 4.30 19.46 9.56
N SER A 172 4.76 20.07 8.46
CA SER A 172 5.19 21.47 8.47
C SER A 172 4.05 22.43 8.11
N SER A 173 3.15 22.04 7.20
CA SER A 173 2.17 22.95 6.57
C SER A 173 0.92 23.29 7.39
N ILE A 174 0.43 22.37 8.22
CA ILE A 174 -0.84 22.56 8.96
C ILE A 174 -0.60 23.10 10.39
N PRO A 175 -0.89 24.36 10.74
CA PRO A 175 -0.57 24.88 12.08
C PRO A 175 -1.26 24.10 13.21
N ARG A 176 -0.62 23.99 14.37
CA ARG A 176 -1.25 23.33 15.53
C ARG A 176 -2.30 24.28 16.12
N LYS A 177 -3.45 23.76 16.54
CA LYS A 177 -4.49 24.57 17.25
C LYS A 177 -3.95 25.32 18.47
N SER A 178 -2.88 24.84 19.11
CA SER A 178 -2.21 25.54 20.22
C SER A 178 -1.41 26.78 19.80
N GLU A 179 -1.05 26.90 18.52
CA GLU A 179 -0.32 28.04 17.93
C GLU A 179 -1.31 29.13 17.49
N GLU A 180 -2.48 28.75 16.96
CA GLU A 180 -3.57 29.69 16.63
C GLU A 180 -4.04 30.49 17.85
N THR A 181 -4.18 29.84 19.02
CA THR A 181 -4.55 30.55 20.26
C THR A 181 -3.46 31.52 20.73
N ARG A 182 -2.17 31.26 20.45
CA ARG A 182 -1.08 32.19 20.83
C ARG A 182 -0.95 33.37 19.87
N GLN A 183 -1.23 33.18 18.58
CA GLN A 183 -1.26 34.29 17.62
C GLN A 183 -2.41 35.26 17.92
N GLN A 184 -3.60 34.76 18.24
CA GLN A 184 -4.72 35.62 18.62
C GLN A 184 -4.50 36.40 19.92
N VAL A 185 -3.69 35.90 20.85
CA VAL A 185 -3.37 36.62 22.11
C VAL A 185 -2.25 37.67 21.88
N GLY A 186 -1.38 37.46 20.89
CA GLY A 186 -0.33 38.43 20.51
C GLY A 186 -0.88 39.70 19.85
N ASP A 187 -1.97 39.60 19.10
CA ASP A 187 -2.59 40.73 18.39
C ASP A 187 -3.49 41.63 19.28
N VAL A 188 -3.70 41.27 20.56
CA VAL A 188 -4.57 42.03 21.49
C VAL A 188 -3.79 43.02 22.36
N ILE A 189 -2.48 43.19 22.14
CA ILE A 189 -1.68 44.20 22.85
C ILE A 189 -1.09 45.20 21.86
N VAL A 190 -1.92 46.13 21.41
CA VAL A 190 -1.45 47.48 21.06
C VAL A 190 -2.42 48.49 21.70
N PRO A 191 -1.94 49.38 22.59
CA PRO A 191 -2.76 50.41 23.24
C PRO A 191 -3.31 51.47 22.27
#